data_AF-A0A949D3Q6-F1
#
_entry.id   AF-A0A949D3Q6-F1
#
_cell.length_a   1.000
_cell.length_b   1.000
_cell.length_c   1.000
_cell.angle_alpha   90.00
_cell.angle_beta   90.00
_cell.angle_gamma   90.00
#
_symmetry.space_group_name_H-M   'P 1'
#
loop_
_entity.id
_entity.type
_entity.pdbx_description
1 polymer ?
#
loop_
_entity_poly.entity_id
_entity_poly.type
_entity_poly.pdbx_seq_one_letter_code
_entity_poly.pdbx_strand_id
1 'polypeptide(L)'
;MAAKKSLGLLDLVLFNTVAIVGLRWVALAGHAGPSSLTLWLLAALAFFIPQGLCVMTLSSALPKDGGLYVWISEAFGERHGFVASWLYWASNILYFPTLCLSTAVFALYIFNSQFAALEHSQTFAAGASLILLGVALGCNILGTGTGRWLQNLGGLAQWLPSLVLVGVGLVALIAGGSATPMPAASLLPTFSNLDTIIFFSQICFAFAG
;
A
#
# COMPACT_ATOMS: atom_id res chain seq x y z
N MET A 1 -5.12 -24.67 -24.08
CA MET A 1 -3.66 -24.44 -23.97
C MET A 1 -3.44 -23.64 -22.70
N ALA A 2 -2.96 -24.27 -21.62
CA ALA A 2 -2.78 -23.58 -20.35
C ALA A 2 -1.72 -22.49 -20.51
N ALA A 3 -2.07 -21.24 -20.22
CA ALA A 3 -1.15 -20.10 -20.32
C ALA A 3 0.11 -20.38 -19.48
N LYS A 4 1.29 -20.20 -20.09
CA LYS A 4 2.58 -20.38 -19.42
C LYS A 4 2.61 -19.49 -18.18
N LYS A 5 2.67 -20.10 -16.98
CA LYS A 5 2.77 -19.35 -15.71
C LYS A 5 3.97 -18.42 -15.78
N SER A 6 3.66 -17.14 -15.78
CA SER A 6 4.58 -16.10 -16.20
C SER A 6 5.34 -15.47 -15.01
N LEU A 7 4.87 -15.78 -13.80
CA LEU A 7 5.40 -15.34 -12.51
C LEU A 7 5.59 -16.56 -11.61
N GLY A 8 6.77 -16.70 -11.00
CA GLY A 8 7.04 -17.71 -9.98
C GLY A 8 6.42 -17.35 -8.62
N LEU A 9 6.49 -18.27 -7.66
CA LEU A 9 6.01 -18.01 -6.29
C LEU A 9 6.76 -16.84 -5.65
N LEU A 10 8.09 -16.77 -5.82
CA LEU A 10 8.90 -15.66 -5.30
C LEU A 10 8.52 -14.33 -5.93
N ASP A 11 8.28 -14.29 -7.24
CA ASP A 11 7.84 -13.07 -7.93
C ASP A 11 6.48 -12.59 -7.39
N LEU A 12 5.56 -13.52 -7.12
CA LEU A 12 4.24 -13.22 -6.54
C LEU A 12 4.35 -12.73 -5.09
N VAL A 13 5.21 -13.33 -4.27
CA VAL A 13 5.42 -12.90 -2.88
C VAL A 13 6.04 -11.52 -2.85
N LEU A 14 7.10 -11.28 -3.63
CA LEU A 14 7.75 -9.98 -3.71
C LEU A 14 6.77 -8.91 -4.24
N PHE A 15 5.99 -9.24 -5.27
CA PHE A 15 4.95 -8.36 -5.80
C PHE A 15 3.92 -7.96 -4.75
N ASN A 16 3.30 -8.93 -4.07
CA ASN A 16 2.30 -8.65 -3.04
C ASN A 16 2.91 -7.90 -1.85
N THR A 17 4.16 -8.20 -1.51
CA THR A 17 4.84 -7.49 -0.41
C THR A 17 5.06 -6.02 -0.78
N VAL A 18 5.43 -5.70 -2.01
CA VAL A 18 5.58 -4.32 -2.48
C VAL A 18 4.24 -3.59 -2.54
N ALA A 19 3.15 -4.30 -2.86
CA ALA A 19 1.81 -3.72 -2.85
C ALA A 19 1.37 -3.30 -1.44
N ILE A 20 1.65 -4.13 -0.43
CA ILE A 20 1.21 -3.91 0.96
C ILE A 20 2.19 -2.99 1.72
N VAL A 21 3.50 -3.22 1.59
CA VAL A 21 4.53 -2.49 2.32
C VAL A 21 4.79 -1.16 1.63
N GLY A 22 4.39 -0.05 2.26
CA GLY A 22 4.67 1.30 1.77
C GLY A 22 5.33 2.18 2.84
N LEU A 23 6.42 2.87 2.50
CA LEU A 23 7.14 3.76 3.43
C LEU A 23 6.26 4.88 4.02
N ARG A 24 5.24 5.32 3.27
CA ARG A 24 4.26 6.30 3.75
C ARG A 24 3.59 5.89 5.07
N TRP A 25 3.36 4.59 5.24
CA TRP A 25 2.74 4.05 6.46
C TRP A 25 3.64 4.15 7.69
N VAL A 26 4.97 4.13 7.50
CA VAL A 26 5.95 4.28 8.58
C VAL A 26 5.90 5.69 9.15
N ALA A 27 5.83 6.71 8.28
CA ALA A 27 5.70 8.10 8.72
C ALA A 27 4.37 8.33 9.48
N LEU A 28 3.27 7.78 8.97
CA LEU A 28 1.96 7.87 9.61
C LEU A 28 1.95 7.18 10.98
N ALA A 29 2.56 6.00 11.10
CA ALA A 29 2.70 5.28 12.37
C ALA A 29 3.56 6.05 13.39
N GLY A 30 4.66 6.67 12.93
CA GLY A 30 5.49 7.52 13.76
C GLY A 30 4.73 8.71 14.36
N HIS A 31 3.83 9.33 13.58
CA HIS A 31 2.98 10.42 14.05
C HIS A 31 1.89 9.96 15.03
N ALA A 32 1.29 8.78 14.79
CA ALA A 32 0.27 8.21 15.66
C ALA A 32 0.80 7.77 17.05
N GLY A 33 2.12 7.58 17.17
CA GLY A 33 2.77 7.25 18.43
C GLY A 33 2.86 5.75 18.73
N PRO A 34 3.25 5.36 19.96
CA PRO A 34 3.57 3.97 20.30
C PRO A 34 2.41 2.97 20.16
N SER A 35 1.17 3.42 20.33
CA SER A 35 -0.03 2.58 20.15
C SER A 35 -0.20 2.09 18.71
N SER A 36 0.45 2.73 17.73
CA SER A 36 0.45 2.26 16.35
C SER A 36 0.98 0.85 16.21
N LEU A 37 1.99 0.45 17.00
CA LEU A 37 2.58 -0.89 16.95
C LEU A 37 1.55 -1.98 17.26
N THR A 38 0.72 -1.76 18.28
CA THR A 38 -0.33 -2.72 18.66
C THR A 38 -1.48 -2.71 17.67
N LEU A 39 -1.81 -1.55 17.09
CA LEU A 39 -2.83 -1.44 16.05
C LEU A 39 -2.40 -2.16 14.75
N TRP A 40 -1.13 -2.03 14.35
CA TRP A 40 -0.57 -2.79 13.21
C TRP A 40 -0.60 -4.30 13.47
N LEU A 41 -0.23 -4.73 14.67
CA LEU A 41 -0.34 -6.14 15.07
C LEU A 41 -1.79 -6.64 15.07
N LEU A 42 -2.71 -5.85 15.63
CA LEU A 42 -4.13 -6.18 15.67
C LEU A 42 -4.72 -6.29 14.26
N ALA A 43 -4.40 -5.35 13.36
CA ALA A 43 -4.85 -5.39 11.98
C ALA A 43 -4.22 -6.57 11.22
N ALA A 44 -2.96 -6.91 11.49
CA ALA A 44 -2.34 -8.09 10.89
C ALA A 44 -3.08 -9.39 11.30
N LEU A 45 -3.39 -9.54 12.59
CA LEU A 45 -4.05 -10.74 13.12
C LEU A 45 -5.54 -10.81 12.78
N ALA A 46 -6.25 -9.69 12.85
CA ALA A 46 -7.71 -9.65 12.72
C ALA A 46 -8.19 -9.39 11.29
N PHE A 47 -7.37 -8.75 10.43
CA PHE A 47 -7.73 -8.45 9.04
C PHE A 47 -6.86 -9.20 8.05
N PHE A 48 -5.53 -8.99 8.07
CA PHE A 48 -4.65 -9.50 7.03
C PHE A 48 -4.61 -11.03 6.97
N ILE A 49 -4.39 -11.71 8.09
CA ILE A 49 -4.33 -13.18 8.14
C ILE A 49 -5.68 -13.81 7.74
N PRO A 50 -6.83 -13.43 8.33
CA PRO A 50 -8.12 -13.98 7.93
C PRO A 50 -8.44 -13.73 6.46
N GLN A 51 -8.17 -12.52 5.95
CA GLN A 51 -8.38 -12.18 4.55
C GLN A 51 -7.50 -13.02 3.62
N GLY A 52 -6.23 -13.22 3.95
CA GLY A 52 -5.33 -14.10 3.20
C GLY A 52 -5.82 -15.55 3.18
N LEU A 53 -6.27 -16.09 4.32
CA LEU A 53 -6.85 -17.43 4.41
C LEU A 53 -8.11 -17.58 3.53
N CYS A 54 -8.99 -16.58 3.52
CA CYS A 54 -10.18 -16.55 2.66
C CYS A 54 -9.80 -16.55 1.18
N VAL A 55 -8.85 -15.69 0.76
CA VAL A 55 -8.38 -15.63 -0.63
C VAL A 55 -7.74 -16.94 -1.07
N MET A 56 -6.90 -17.56 -0.23
CA MET A 56 -6.30 -18.86 -0.52
C MET A 56 -7.37 -19.95 -0.69
N THR A 57 -8.34 -20.00 0.22
CA THR A 57 -9.41 -21.01 0.17
C THR A 57 -10.27 -20.83 -1.07
N LEU A 58 -10.74 -19.62 -1.35
CA LEU A 58 -11.58 -19.31 -2.51
C LEU A 58 -10.84 -19.51 -3.84
N SER A 59 -9.56 -19.12 -3.91
CA SER A 59 -8.74 -19.34 -5.10
C SER A 59 -8.52 -20.83 -5.40
N SER A 60 -8.51 -21.69 -4.37
CA SER A 60 -8.38 -23.14 -4.55
C SER A 60 -9.71 -23.82 -4.87
N ALA A 61 -10.81 -23.36 -4.27
CA ALA A 61 -12.14 -23.94 -4.46
C ALA A 61 -12.80 -23.51 -5.79
N LEU A 62 -12.52 -22.29 -6.24
CA LEU A 62 -13.06 -21.72 -7.47
C LEU A 62 -11.91 -21.25 -8.38
N PRO A 63 -11.23 -22.17 -9.10
CA PRO A 63 -10.14 -21.86 -10.02
C PRO A 63 -10.67 -21.30 -11.35
N LYS A 64 -11.60 -20.35 -11.28
CA LYS A 64 -12.14 -19.61 -12.41
C LYS A 64 -11.41 -18.27 -12.51
N ASP A 65 -11.14 -17.83 -13.73
CA ASP A 65 -10.63 -16.48 -13.97
C ASP A 65 -11.72 -15.45 -13.61
N GLY A 66 -11.42 -14.53 -12.68
CA GLY A 66 -12.35 -13.45 -12.30
C GLY A 66 -12.33 -13.02 -10.83
N GLY A 67 -11.60 -13.74 -9.96
CA GLY A 67 -11.29 -13.29 -8.59
C GLY A 67 -12.52 -12.90 -7.77
N LEU A 68 -12.49 -11.72 -7.16
CA LEU A 68 -13.52 -11.21 -6.24
C LEU A 68 -14.94 -11.26 -6.84
N TYR A 69 -15.09 -10.87 -8.11
CA TYR A 69 -16.41 -10.85 -8.78
C TYR A 69 -17.03 -12.25 -8.80
N VAL A 70 -16.24 -13.25 -9.21
CA VAL A 70 -16.70 -14.63 -9.35
C VAL A 70 -17.01 -15.23 -7.99
N TRP A 71 -16.15 -15.02 -6.99
CA TRP A 71 -16.36 -15.56 -5.64
C TRP A 71 -17.65 -15.05 -5.01
N ILE A 72 -17.94 -13.76 -5.15
CA ILE A 72 -19.15 -13.16 -4.59
C ILE A 72 -20.38 -13.51 -5.42
N SER A 73 -20.26 -13.56 -6.76
CA SER A 73 -21.38 -13.94 -7.63
C SER A 73 -21.83 -15.38 -7.41
N GLU A 74 -20.90 -16.30 -7.19
CA GLU A 74 -21.23 -17.71 -6.92
C GLU A 74 -21.90 -17.88 -5.55
N ALA A 75 -21.51 -17.08 -4.54
CA ALA A 75 -22.04 -17.19 -3.19
C ALA A 75 -23.36 -16.41 -2.96
N PHE A 76 -23.49 -15.21 -3.55
CA PHE A 76 -24.57 -14.26 -3.26
C PHE A 76 -25.34 -13.79 -4.51
N GLY A 77 -24.99 -14.30 -5.68
CA GLY A 77 -25.60 -13.94 -6.97
C GLY A 77 -24.94 -12.73 -7.65
N GLU A 78 -25.19 -12.60 -8.95
CA GLU A 78 -24.51 -11.65 -9.85
C GLU A 78 -24.61 -10.19 -9.41
N ARG A 79 -25.75 -9.77 -8.83
CA ARG A 79 -25.94 -8.39 -8.35
C ARG A 79 -24.94 -8.02 -7.26
N HIS A 80 -24.69 -8.91 -6.30
CA HIS A 80 -23.73 -8.67 -5.22
C HIS A 80 -22.30 -8.69 -5.74
N GLY A 81 -21.99 -9.59 -6.67
CA GLY A 81 -20.69 -9.63 -7.35
C GLY A 81 -20.40 -8.33 -8.10
N PHE A 82 -21.38 -7.80 -8.82
CA PHE A 82 -21.27 -6.52 -9.51
C PHE A 82 -21.03 -5.37 -8.52
N VAL A 83 -21.85 -5.23 -7.48
CA VAL A 83 -21.71 -4.15 -6.49
C VAL A 83 -20.35 -4.20 -5.81
N ALA A 84 -19.90 -5.36 -5.34
CA ALA A 84 -18.60 -5.49 -4.69
C ALA A 84 -17.44 -5.14 -5.62
N SER A 85 -17.50 -5.60 -6.87
CA SER A 85 -16.46 -5.32 -7.87
C SER A 85 -16.46 -3.86 -8.30
N TRP A 86 -17.64 -3.24 -8.38
CA TRP A 86 -17.80 -1.82 -8.64
C TRP A 86 -17.20 -0.96 -7.51
N LEU A 87 -17.47 -1.32 -6.25
CA LEU A 87 -16.90 -0.62 -5.08
C LEU A 87 -15.38 -0.77 -5.02
N TYR A 88 -14.87 -1.97 -5.30
CA TYR A 88 -13.44 -2.22 -5.38
C TYR A 88 -12.79 -1.37 -6.49
N TRP A 89 -13.38 -1.36 -7.68
CA TRP A 89 -12.90 -0.55 -8.80
C TRP A 89 -12.96 0.95 -8.49
N ALA A 90 -14.08 1.45 -7.96
CA ALA A 90 -14.25 2.85 -7.60
C ALA A 90 -13.24 3.32 -6.54
N SER A 91 -12.92 2.47 -5.57
CA SER A 91 -11.90 2.76 -4.55
C SER A 91 -10.52 2.94 -5.18
N ASN A 92 -10.21 2.18 -6.24
CA ASN A 92 -8.95 2.27 -6.97
C ASN A 92 -8.83 3.53 -7.85
N ILE A 93 -9.95 4.11 -8.31
CA ILE A 93 -9.95 5.34 -9.12
C ILE A 93 -9.31 6.50 -8.37
N LEU A 94 -9.59 6.63 -7.07
CA LEU A 94 -9.05 7.71 -6.25
C LEU A 94 -7.62 7.42 -5.81
N TYR A 95 -7.27 6.14 -5.64
CA TYR A 95 -5.96 5.73 -5.19
C TYR A 95 -4.83 6.14 -6.14
N PHE A 96 -4.99 5.86 -7.44
CA PHE A 96 -3.93 6.05 -8.42
C PHE A 96 -3.54 7.53 -8.63
N PRO A 97 -4.48 8.49 -8.79
CA PRO A 97 -4.17 9.92 -8.83
C PRO A 97 -3.50 10.42 -7.54
N THR A 98 -3.93 9.96 -6.37
CA THR A 98 -3.29 10.32 -5.10
C THR A 98 -1.83 9.86 -5.05
N LEU A 99 -1.51 8.68 -5.59
CA LEU A 99 -0.12 8.22 -5.72
C LEU A 99 0.71 9.11 -6.65
N CYS A 100 0.18 9.45 -7.84
CA CYS A 100 0.87 10.35 -8.77
C CYS A 100 1.11 11.73 -8.18
N LEU A 101 0.12 12.30 -7.48
CA LEU A 101 0.25 13.59 -6.80
C LEU A 101 1.31 13.53 -5.69
N SER A 102 1.24 12.51 -4.82
CA SER A 102 2.22 12.34 -3.74
C SER A 102 3.63 12.16 -4.30
N THR A 103 3.78 11.41 -5.40
CA THR A 103 5.07 11.21 -6.08
C THR A 103 5.63 12.50 -6.65
N ALA A 104 4.80 13.31 -7.31
CA ALA A 104 5.21 14.60 -7.85
C ALA A 104 5.70 15.55 -6.76
N VAL A 105 5.00 15.61 -5.63
CA VAL A 105 5.39 16.45 -4.49
C VAL A 105 6.65 15.90 -3.81
N PHE A 106 6.72 14.59 -3.56
CA PHE A 106 7.90 13.99 -2.91
C PHE A 106 9.17 14.09 -3.76
N ALA A 107 9.05 14.08 -5.09
CA ALA A 107 10.18 14.28 -5.99
C ALA A 107 10.85 15.65 -5.81
N LEU A 108 10.10 16.69 -5.38
CA LEU A 108 10.68 18.01 -5.12
C LEU A 108 11.72 17.99 -4.00
N TYR A 109 11.55 17.12 -2.99
CA TYR A 109 12.51 17.01 -1.88
C TYR A 109 13.88 16.47 -2.32
N ILE A 110 13.99 15.81 -3.48
CA ILE A 110 15.27 15.36 -4.05
C ILE A 110 16.14 16.57 -4.45
N PHE A 111 15.51 17.65 -4.92
CA PHE A 111 16.20 18.84 -5.42
C PHE A 111 16.38 19.93 -4.35
N ASN A 112 16.11 19.60 -3.07
CA ASN A 112 16.27 20.47 -1.91
C ASN A 112 15.48 21.81 -2.05
N SER A 113 15.87 22.84 -1.31
CA SER A 113 15.18 24.13 -1.19
C SER A 113 14.99 24.91 -2.51
N GLN A 114 15.58 24.47 -3.63
CA GLN A 114 15.47 25.15 -4.93
C GLN A 114 14.03 25.14 -5.47
N PHE A 115 13.23 24.12 -5.13
CA PHE A 115 11.85 23.98 -5.60
C PHE A 115 10.82 23.89 -4.48
N ALA A 116 11.20 24.25 -3.24
CA ALA A 116 10.28 24.23 -2.09
C ALA A 116 9.03 25.12 -2.31
N ALA A 117 9.15 26.21 -3.09
CA ALA A 117 8.01 27.06 -3.43
C ALA A 117 6.95 26.36 -4.31
N LEU A 118 7.33 25.31 -5.04
CA LEU A 118 6.41 24.54 -5.89
C LEU A 118 5.61 23.51 -5.10
N GLU A 119 5.98 23.19 -3.86
CA GLU A 119 5.28 22.24 -3.00
C GLU A 119 3.81 22.64 -2.80
N HIS A 120 3.56 23.93 -2.60
CA HIS A 120 2.22 24.48 -2.38
C HIS A 120 1.50 24.90 -3.68
N SER A 121 2.15 24.76 -4.84
CA SER A 121 1.57 25.15 -6.12
C SER A 121 0.61 24.08 -6.65
N GLN A 122 -0.68 24.37 -6.57
CA GLN A 122 -1.73 23.46 -7.07
C GLN A 122 -1.60 23.19 -8.58
N THR A 123 -1.16 24.18 -9.36
CA THR A 123 -0.97 24.03 -10.81
C THR A 123 0.19 23.10 -11.14
N PHE A 124 1.28 23.17 -10.38
CA PHE A 124 2.39 22.24 -10.52
C PHE A 124 1.98 20.82 -10.15
N ALA A 125 1.40 20.63 -8.96
CA ALA A 125 0.97 19.31 -8.49
C ALA A 125 -0.03 18.65 -9.46
N ALA A 126 -1.02 19.42 -9.93
CA ALA A 126 -2.00 18.94 -10.91
C ALA A 126 -1.33 18.60 -12.25
N GLY A 127 -0.54 19.52 -12.82
CA GLY A 127 0.13 19.30 -14.10
C GLY A 127 1.09 18.11 -14.09
N ALA A 128 1.95 18.02 -13.07
CA ALA A 128 2.89 16.92 -12.91
C ALA A 128 2.17 15.59 -12.69
N SER A 129 1.11 15.55 -11.88
CA SER A 129 0.34 14.33 -11.66
C SER A 129 -0.35 13.84 -12.95
N LEU A 130 -0.90 14.74 -13.78
CA LEU A 130 -1.51 14.40 -15.07
C LEU A 130 -0.47 13.86 -16.06
N ILE A 131 0.74 14.43 -16.08
CA ILE A 131 1.84 13.91 -16.90
C ILE A 131 2.22 12.49 -16.44
N LEU A 132 2.38 12.27 -15.14
CA LEU A 132 2.69 10.94 -14.59
C LEU A 132 1.60 9.91 -14.91
N LEU A 133 0.32 10.31 -14.81
CA LEU A 133 -0.82 9.48 -15.21
C LEU A 133 -0.76 9.13 -16.70
N GLY A 134 -0.44 10.10 -17.57
CA GLY A 134 -0.29 9.89 -19.01
C GLY A 134 0.85 8.92 -19.35
N VAL A 135 2.00 9.06 -18.67
CA VAL A 135 3.13 8.13 -18.82
C VAL A 135 2.73 6.73 -18.37
N ALA A 136 2.08 6.60 -17.21
CA ALA A 136 1.62 5.31 -16.70
C ALA A 136 0.62 4.63 -17.66
N LEU A 137 -0.32 5.41 -18.22
CA LEU A 137 -1.26 4.92 -19.23
C LEU A 137 -0.52 4.44 -20.49
N GLY A 138 0.46 5.21 -20.98
CA GLY A 138 1.29 4.81 -22.12
C GLY A 138 2.06 3.51 -21.86
N CYS A 139 2.68 3.37 -20.68
CA CYS A 139 3.35 2.15 -20.27
C CYS A 139 2.38 0.95 -20.18
N ASN A 140 1.13 1.17 -19.76
CA ASN A 140 0.12 0.12 -19.67
C ASN A 140 -0.29 -0.38 -21.08
N ILE A 141 -0.44 0.53 -22.05
CA ILE A 141 -0.85 0.21 -23.43
C ILE A 141 0.26 -0.53 -24.21
N LEU A 142 1.54 -0.22 -23.95
CA LEU A 142 2.70 -0.79 -24.67
C LEU A 142 3.02 -2.26 -24.32
N GLY A 143 2.28 -2.88 -23.40
CA GLY A 143 2.29 -4.33 -23.18
C GLY A 143 2.99 -4.80 -21.89
N THR A 144 2.47 -5.92 -21.35
CA THR A 144 2.77 -6.47 -20.01
C THR A 144 4.20 -6.99 -19.80
N GLY A 145 5.03 -7.08 -20.84
CA GLY A 145 6.44 -7.48 -20.75
C GLY A 145 7.30 -6.45 -20.02
N THR A 146 7.05 -5.15 -20.26
CA THR A 146 7.73 -4.04 -19.59
C THR A 146 7.32 -3.92 -18.12
N GLY A 147 6.09 -4.33 -17.80
CA GLY A 147 5.54 -4.31 -16.45
C GLY A 147 6.39 -5.10 -15.45
N ARG A 148 6.93 -6.27 -15.82
CA ARG A 148 7.72 -7.09 -14.89
C ARG A 148 9.01 -6.44 -14.44
N TRP A 149 9.77 -5.83 -15.34
CA TRP A 149 11.04 -5.18 -14.98
C TRP A 149 10.79 -3.91 -14.17
N LEU A 150 9.79 -3.10 -14.57
CA LEU A 150 9.38 -1.91 -13.84
C LEU A 150 8.90 -2.27 -12.41
N GLN A 151 8.17 -3.38 -12.28
CA GLN A 151 7.72 -3.90 -10.98
C GLN A 151 8.89 -4.34 -10.10
N ASN A 152 9.85 -5.08 -10.66
CA ASN A 152 11.01 -5.57 -9.92
C ASN A 152 11.91 -4.41 -9.47
N LEU A 153 12.13 -3.42 -10.34
CA LEU A 153 12.83 -2.19 -9.97
C LEU A 153 12.09 -1.40 -8.92
N GLY A 154 10.77 -1.23 -9.06
CA GLY A 154 9.94 -0.56 -8.06
C GLY A 154 10.03 -1.25 -6.70
N GLY A 155 10.03 -2.58 -6.69
CA GLY A 155 10.22 -3.36 -5.47
C GLY A 155 11.58 -3.16 -4.84
N LEU A 156 12.66 -3.22 -5.61
CA LEU A 156 14.01 -2.94 -5.11
C LEU A 156 14.14 -1.51 -4.57
N ALA A 157 13.57 -0.54 -5.29
CA ALA A 157 13.54 0.87 -4.90
C ALA A 157 12.68 1.12 -3.64
N GLN A 158 11.71 0.26 -3.33
CA GLN A 158 10.95 0.30 -2.09
C GLN A 158 11.76 -0.31 -0.92
N TRP A 159 12.38 -1.46 -1.16
CA TRP A 159 13.10 -2.21 -0.11
C TRP A 159 14.37 -1.50 0.36
N LEU A 160 15.14 -0.92 -0.56
CA LEU A 160 16.42 -0.29 -0.22
C LEU A 160 16.25 0.87 0.78
N PRO A 161 15.39 1.88 0.53
CA PRO A 161 15.12 2.95 1.51
C PRO A 161 14.51 2.41 2.80
N SER A 162 13.64 1.39 2.73
CA SER A 162 13.05 0.77 3.92
C SER A 162 14.11 0.16 4.82
N LEU A 163 15.05 -0.60 4.26
CA LEU A 163 16.16 -1.20 4.99
C LEU A 163 17.12 -0.16 5.57
N VAL A 164 17.42 0.89 4.80
CA VAL A 164 18.23 2.02 5.29
C VAL A 164 17.54 2.68 6.49
N LEU A 165 16.24 2.92 6.41
CA LEU A 165 15.46 3.55 7.48
C LEU A 165 15.42 2.68 8.75
N VAL A 166 15.27 1.36 8.61
CA VAL A 166 15.39 0.41 9.73
C VAL A 166 16.79 0.47 10.34
N GLY A 167 17.85 0.47 9.51
CA GLY A 167 19.23 0.54 9.97
C GLY A 167 19.54 1.82 10.75
N VAL A 168 19.13 2.97 10.21
CA VAL A 168 19.28 4.27 10.89
C VAL A 168 18.49 4.30 12.20
N GLY A 169 17.26 3.77 12.20
CA GLY A 169 16.44 3.66 13.42
C GLY A 169 17.09 2.81 14.51
N LEU A 170 17.71 1.68 14.15
CA LEU A 170 18.43 0.82 15.09
C LEU A 170 19.68 1.51 15.64
N VAL A 171 20.47 2.18 14.80
CA VAL A 171 21.65 2.94 15.25
C VAL A 171 21.25 4.06 16.21
N ALA A 172 20.19 4.81 15.88
CA ALA A 172 19.65 5.86 16.75
C ALA A 172 19.18 5.29 18.11
N LEU A 173 18.50 4.15 18.09
CA LEU A 173 18.03 3.48 19.31
C LEU A 173 19.18 3.05 20.22
N ILE A 174 20.28 2.54 19.64
CA ILE A 174 21.46 2.11 20.40
C ILE A 174 22.26 3.31 20.92
N ALA A 175 22.40 4.38 20.12
CA ALA A 175 23.22 5.54 20.47
C ALA A 175 22.56 6.50 21.47
N GLY A 176 21.23 6.67 21.41
CA GLY A 176 20.51 7.69 22.18
C GLY A 176 19.19 7.23 22.81
N GLY A 177 18.83 5.95 22.65
CA GLY A 177 17.52 5.45 23.07
C GLY A 177 16.39 5.87 22.12
N SER A 178 15.16 5.55 22.50
CA SER A 178 13.98 5.89 21.69
C SER A 178 13.69 7.39 21.77
N ALA A 179 13.53 8.04 20.62
CA ALA A 179 13.09 9.44 20.55
C ALA A 179 11.68 9.63 21.12
N THR A 180 10.85 8.60 21.09
CA THR A 180 9.51 8.57 21.69
C THR A 180 9.51 7.71 22.95
N PRO A 181 9.06 8.21 24.11
CA PRO A 181 8.86 7.39 25.30
C PRO A 181 7.87 6.26 24.99
N MET A 182 8.23 5.01 25.26
CA MET A 182 7.39 3.82 25.01
C MET A 182 7.07 3.05 26.31
N PRO A 183 6.43 3.67 27.33
CA PRO A 183 5.92 2.92 28.47
C PRO A 183 4.87 1.90 28.02
N ALA A 184 4.78 0.74 28.66
CA ALA A 184 3.85 -0.33 28.28
C ALA A 184 2.38 0.12 28.18
N ALA A 185 1.97 1.10 29.00
CA ALA A 185 0.64 1.69 28.93
C ALA A 185 0.37 2.47 27.62
N SER A 186 1.39 3.09 27.02
CA SER A 186 1.28 3.83 25.75
C SER A 186 1.15 2.93 24.52
N LEU A 187 1.45 1.64 24.67
CA LEU A 187 1.24 0.64 23.63
C LEU A 187 -0.25 0.26 23.52
N LEU A 188 -1.02 0.38 24.60
CA LEU A 188 -2.44 0.05 24.56
C LEU A 188 -3.23 1.13 23.81
N PRO A 189 -3.95 0.79 22.74
CA PRO A 189 -4.73 1.76 22.01
C PRO A 189 -6.03 2.09 22.77
N THR A 190 -6.31 3.38 22.94
CA THR A 190 -7.60 3.86 23.45
C THR A 190 -8.56 4.12 22.31
N PHE A 191 -9.55 3.24 22.13
CA PHE A 191 -10.62 3.39 21.13
C PHE A 191 -11.67 4.45 21.48
N SER A 192 -11.49 5.21 22.56
CA SER A 192 -12.36 6.35 22.90
C SER A 192 -12.16 7.55 21.98
N ASN A 193 -11.01 7.64 21.30
CA ASN A 193 -10.69 8.72 20.38
C ASN A 193 -11.02 8.32 18.93
N LEU A 194 -11.78 9.15 18.24
CA LEU A 194 -12.15 8.92 16.84
C LEU A 194 -10.91 8.86 15.93
N ASP A 195 -9.87 9.64 16.21
CA ASP A 195 -8.62 9.63 15.43
C ASP A 195 -7.94 8.26 15.42
N THR A 196 -7.97 7.55 16.56
CA THR A 196 -7.42 6.20 16.67
C THR A 196 -8.23 5.19 15.84
N ILE A 197 -9.55 5.35 15.80
CA ILE A 197 -10.43 4.49 14.98
C ILE A 197 -10.20 4.75 13.49
N ILE A 198 -10.11 6.02 13.09
CA ILE A 198 -9.83 6.42 11.70
C ILE A 198 -8.46 5.90 11.27
N PHE A 199 -7.44 6.06 12.12
CA PHE A 199 -6.11 5.53 11.85
C PHE A 199 -6.11 4.00 11.74
N PHE A 200 -6.82 3.29 12.62
CA PHE A 200 -6.96 1.84 12.53
C PHE A 200 -7.62 1.40 11.22
N SER A 201 -8.66 2.11 10.76
CA SER A 201 -9.29 1.85 9.46
C SER A 201 -8.31 2.02 8.29
N GLN A 202 -7.41 3.01 8.36
CA GLN A 202 -6.38 3.22 7.34
C GLN A 202 -5.35 2.09 7.34
N ILE A 203 -4.98 1.55 8.51
CA ILE A 203 -4.10 0.37 8.60
C ILE A 203 -4.78 -0.86 7.99
N CYS A 204 -6.07 -1.10 8.29
CA CYS A 204 -6.80 -2.21 7.68
C CYS A 204 -6.88 -2.07 6.16
N PHE A 205 -7.07 -0.85 5.65
CA PHE A 205 -7.00 -0.56 4.21
C PHE A 205 -5.59 -0.80 3.64
N ALA A 206 -4.53 -0.43 4.36
CA ALA A 206 -3.15 -0.68 3.94
C ALA A 206 -2.86 -2.19 3.74
N PHE A 207 -3.45 -3.04 4.59
CA PHE A 207 -3.32 -4.49 4.46
C PHE A 207 -4.15 -5.12 3.35
N ALA A 208 -5.14 -4.41 2.80
CA ALA A 208 -5.97 -4.93 1.71
C ALA A 208 -5.20 -5.08 0.38
N GLY A 209 -4.07 -4.35 0.23
CA GLY A 209 -3.26 -4.31 -0.99
C GLY A 209 -3.75 -3.29 -2.00
#